data_AF-A0A3P6EIK4-F1
#
_entry.id   AF-A0A3P6EIK4-F1
#
_cell.length_a   1.000
_cell.length_b   1.000
_cell.length_c   1.000
_cell.angle_alpha   90.00
_cell.angle_beta   90.00
_cell.angle_gamma   90.00
#
_symmetry.space_group_name_H-M   'P 1'
#
loop_
_entity.id
_entity.type
_entity.pdbx_description
1 polymer ?
#
loop_
_entity_poly.entity_id
_entity_poly.type
_entity_poly.pdbx_seq_one_letter_code
_entity_poly.pdbx_strand_id
1 'polypeptide(L)'
;MPMQTRLNKSCADCGAFALKHLECILLGLDLSLVEDGIMPGCRQKIAYDIWEAAHDPILIQLMQQHIPSILRVLLFMTLKKTDYVCLF
;
A
#
# COMPACT_ATOMS: atom_id res chain seq x y z
N MET A 1 -19.75 0.68 14.09
CA MET A 1 -19.41 2.12 14.26
C MET A 1 -19.65 2.82 12.93
N PRO A 2 -20.28 4.00 12.90
CA PRO A 2 -20.47 4.73 11.65
C PRO A 2 -19.12 5.26 11.15
N MET A 3 -18.80 4.99 9.89
CA MET A 3 -17.59 5.49 9.23
C MET A 3 -17.70 7.01 9.04
N GLN A 4 -16.57 7.73 9.19
CA GLN A 4 -16.54 9.17 8.90
C GLN A 4 -16.97 9.43 7.45
N THR A 5 -17.81 10.44 7.26
CA THR A 5 -18.25 10.88 5.93
C THR A 5 -17.29 11.93 5.37
N ARG A 6 -17.08 11.95 4.05
CA ARG A 6 -16.20 12.91 3.33
C ARG A 6 -14.70 12.77 3.64
N LEU A 7 -14.22 11.53 3.59
CA LEU A 7 -12.80 11.17 3.66
C LEU A 7 -12.10 11.39 2.31
N ASN A 8 -10.77 11.35 2.34
CA ASN A 8 -9.89 11.51 1.18
C ASN A 8 -10.12 12.86 0.48
N LYS A 9 -10.04 13.95 1.25
CA LYS A 9 -10.21 15.32 0.70
C LYS A 9 -9.16 15.67 -0.35
N SER A 10 -7.99 15.05 -0.27
CA SER A 10 -6.91 15.18 -1.27
C SER A 10 -7.24 14.49 -2.59
N CYS A 11 -8.23 13.57 -2.61
CA CYS A 11 -8.55 12.66 -3.69
C CYS A 11 -7.37 11.75 -4.14
N ALA A 12 -6.26 11.73 -3.39
CA ALA A 12 -5.02 11.05 -3.78
C ALA A 12 -4.68 9.85 -2.85
N ASP A 13 -5.43 9.67 -1.76
CA ASP A 13 -5.08 8.72 -0.71
C ASP A 13 -5.96 7.46 -0.71
N CYS A 14 -6.72 7.19 -1.78
CA CYS A 14 -7.69 6.10 -1.81
C CYS A 14 -7.08 4.72 -1.50
N GLY A 15 -5.89 4.42 -2.01
CA GLY A 15 -5.15 3.19 -1.70
C GLY A 15 -4.72 3.12 -0.24
N ALA A 16 -4.22 4.22 0.32
CA ALA A 16 -3.83 4.28 1.72
C ALA A 16 -5.03 4.14 2.66
N PHE A 17 -6.18 4.75 2.30
CA PHE A 17 -7.43 4.60 3.03
C PHE A 17 -7.91 3.15 3.03
N ALA A 18 -7.88 2.49 1.87
CA ALA A 18 -8.26 1.08 1.75
C ALA A 18 -7.37 0.17 2.60
N LEU A 19 -6.05 0.36 2.56
CA LEU A 19 -5.10 -0.40 3.37
C LEU A 19 -5.30 -0.16 4.87
N LYS A 20 -5.50 1.10 5.29
CA LYS A 20 -5.76 1.42 6.70
C LYS A 20 -7.07 0.81 7.18
N HIS A 21 -8.10 0.81 6.34
CA HIS A 21 -9.38 0.19 6.66
C HIS A 21 -9.27 -1.33 6.79
N LEU A 22 -8.48 -1.99 5.93
CA LEU A 22 -8.20 -3.42 6.04
C LEU A 22 -7.41 -3.75 7.31
N GLU A 23 -6.38 -2.96 7.62
CA GLU A 23 -5.60 -3.10 8.86
C GLU A 23 -6.50 -3.02 10.09
N CYS A 24 -7.40 -2.03 10.15
CA CYS A 24 -8.30 -1.88 11.29
C CYS A 24 -9.24 -3.08 11.44
N ILE A 25 -9.78 -3.61 10.33
CA ILE A 25 -10.63 -4.82 10.38
C ILE A 25 -9.83 -6.02 10.89
N LEU A 26 -8.64 -6.26 10.33
CA LEU A 26 -7.81 -7.41 10.66
C LEU A 26 -7.33 -7.41 12.12
N LEU A 27 -7.02 -6.24 12.66
CA LEU A 27 -6.53 -6.06 14.02
C LEU A 27 -7.64 -5.76 15.05
N GLY A 28 -8.90 -5.67 14.60
CA GLY A 28 -10.03 -5.30 15.47
C GLY A 28 -9.93 -3.88 16.04
N LEU A 29 -9.27 -2.96 15.34
CA LEU A 29 -9.14 -1.56 15.73
C LEU A 29 -10.39 -0.77 15.35
N ASP A 30 -10.59 0.36 16.04
CA ASP A 30 -11.70 1.26 15.74
C ASP A 30 -11.50 1.94 14.37
N LEU A 31 -12.57 1.96 13.57
CA LEU A 31 -12.59 2.58 12.24
C LEU A 31 -12.56 4.11 12.30
N SER A 32 -12.72 4.71 13.49
CA SER A 32 -12.48 6.14 13.71
C SER A 32 -11.04 6.56 13.37
N LEU A 33 -10.08 5.63 13.36
CA LEU A 33 -8.68 5.86 12.99
C LEU A 33 -8.49 6.06 11.48
N VAL A 34 -9.53 5.83 10.67
CA VAL A 34 -9.53 6.01 9.22
C VAL A 34 -9.99 7.44 8.90
N GLU A 35 -9.08 8.41 9.06
CA GLU A 35 -9.39 9.84 8.86
C GLU A 35 -8.25 10.61 8.18
N ASP A 36 -8.59 11.73 7.52
CA ASP A 36 -7.66 12.52 6.69
C ASP A 36 -6.39 12.97 7.46
N GLY A 37 -6.52 13.28 8.75
CA GLY A 37 -5.40 13.74 9.58
C GLY A 37 -4.32 12.69 9.82
N ILE A 38 -4.70 11.40 9.78
CA ILE A 38 -3.81 10.27 10.04
C ILE A 38 -3.14 9.77 8.74
N MET A 39 -3.75 10.05 7.58
CA MET A 39 -3.29 9.53 6.29
C MET A 39 -1.85 9.85 5.91
N PRO A 40 -1.28 11.04 6.20
CA PRO A 40 0.13 11.30 5.94
C PRO A 40 1.06 10.30 6.65
N GLY A 41 0.76 9.94 7.89
CA GLY A 41 1.50 8.92 8.64
C GLY A 41 1.26 7.52 8.08
N CYS A 42 0.02 7.20 7.68
CA CYS A 42 -0.27 5.92 7.01
C CYS A 42 0.52 5.75 5.72
N ARG A 43 0.65 6.80 4.88
CA ARG A 43 1.47 6.74 3.66
C ARG A 43 2.93 6.42 3.97
N GLN A 44 3.50 7.08 4.97
CA GLN A 44 4.89 6.83 5.39
C GLN A 44 5.07 5.40 5.89
N LYS A 45 4.11 4.90 6.70
CA LYS A 45 4.14 3.52 7.20
C LYS A 45 4.04 2.50 6.06
N ILE A 46 3.11 2.70 5.11
CA ILE A 46 2.97 1.84 3.93
C ILE A 46 4.27 1.83 3.10
N ALA A 47 4.85 3.00 2.85
CA ALA A 47 6.10 3.10 2.10
C ALA A 47 7.26 2.38 2.82
N TYR A 48 7.35 2.54 4.14
CA TYR A 48 8.35 1.85 4.95
C TYR A 48 8.16 0.34 4.95
N ASP A 49 6.92 -0.14 5.11
CA ASP A 49 6.62 -1.58 5.13
C ASP A 49 6.90 -2.23 3.76
N ILE A 50 6.62 -1.53 2.66
CA ILE A 50 6.99 -1.97 1.30
C ILE A 50 8.52 -1.99 1.16
N TRP A 51 9.22 -0.98 1.67
CA TRP A 51 10.68 -0.92 1.64
C TRP A 51 11.28 -2.09 2.41
N GLU A 52 10.83 -2.37 3.64
CA GLU A 52 11.26 -3.52 4.43
C GLU A 52 10.99 -4.84 3.69
N ALA A 53 9.77 -5.02 3.16
CA ALA A 53 9.40 -6.23 2.41
C ALA A 53 10.24 -6.44 1.14
N ALA A 54 10.70 -5.36 0.51
CA ALA A 54 11.58 -5.43 -0.66
C ALA A 54 13.01 -5.90 -0.31
N HIS A 55 13.41 -5.84 0.96
CA HIS A 55 14.70 -6.34 1.46
C HIS A 55 14.60 -7.70 2.15
N ASP A 56 13.38 -8.25 2.31
CA ASP A 56 13.19 -9.57 2.90
C ASP A 56 13.66 -10.67 1.93
N PRO A 57 14.63 -11.52 2.32
CA PRO A 57 15.21 -12.52 1.42
C PRO A 57 14.21 -13.60 1.00
N ILE A 58 13.22 -13.93 1.84
CA ILE A 58 12.18 -14.91 1.53
C ILE A 58 11.24 -14.33 0.48
N LEU A 59 10.79 -13.08 0.69
CA LEU A 59 9.91 -12.40 -0.27
C LEU A 59 10.60 -12.18 -1.62
N ILE A 60 11.89 -11.81 -1.61
CA ILE A 60 12.70 -11.70 -2.83
C ILE A 60 12.71 -13.03 -3.58
N GLN A 61 12.97 -14.15 -2.90
CA GLN A 61 13.00 -15.46 -3.52
C GLN A 61 11.63 -15.86 -4.10
N LEU A 62 10.54 -15.60 -3.38
CA LEU A 62 9.19 -15.87 -3.87
C LEU A 62 8.84 -14.99 -5.09
N MET A 63 9.25 -13.72 -5.08
CA MET A 63 9.06 -12.81 -6.21
C MET A 63 9.85 -13.22 -7.44
N GLN A 64 11.02 -13.85 -7.30
CA GLN A 64 11.79 -14.41 -8.42
C GLN A 64 11.07 -15.58 -9.10
N GLN A 65 10.28 -16.35 -8.34
CA GLN A 65 9.51 -17.48 -8.86
C GLN A 65 8.12 -17.06 -9.37
N HIS A 66 7.72 -15.82 -9.10
CA HIS A 66 6.43 -15.31 -9.49
C HIS A 66 6.40 -15.02 -11.00
N ILE A 67 5.47 -15.65 -11.71
CA ILE A 67 5.20 -15.33 -13.12
C ILE A 67 4.18 -14.19 -13.16
N PRO A 68 4.56 -12.97 -13.58
CA PRO A 68 3.60 -11.88 -13.69
C PRO A 68 2.65 -12.15 -14.85
N SER A 69 1.36 -11.85 -14.69
CA SER A 69 0.45 -11.77 -15.83
C SER A 69 0.92 -10.68 -16.80
N ILE A 70 0.62 -10.79 -18.10
CA ILE A 70 1.10 -9.85 -19.15
C ILE A 70 0.85 -8.37 -18.80
N LEU A 71 -0.28 -8.05 -18.17
CA LEU A 71 -0.59 -6.71 -17.67
C LEU A 71 0.42 -6.22 -16.61
N ARG A 72 0.90 -7.15 -15.79
CA ARG A 72 1.86 -6.95 -14.70
C ARG A 72 3.31 -6.86 -15.22
N VAL A 73 3.65 -7.50 -16.35
CA VAL A 73 4.97 -7.38 -17.01
C VAL A 73 5.18 -5.99 -17.59
N LEU A 74 4.17 -5.39 -18.23
CA LEU A 74 4.25 -4.01 -18.75
C LEU A 74 4.44 -2.98 -17.63
N LEU A 75 3.80 -3.20 -16.47
CA LEU A 75 4.03 -2.40 -15.27
C LEU A 75 5.47 -2.59 -14.75
N PHE A 76 5.93 -3.84 -14.63
CA PHE A 76 7.28 -4.17 -14.15
C PHE A 76 8.40 -3.62 -15.04
N MET A 77 8.24 -3.66 -16.37
CA MET A 77 9.22 -3.13 -17.34
C MET A 77 9.27 -1.60 -17.33
N THR A 78 8.13 -0.93 -17.15
CA THR A 78 8.09 0.52 -16.93
C THR A 78 8.79 0.90 -15.62
N LEU A 79 8.59 0.10 -14.57
CA LEU A 79 9.20 0.28 -13.24
C LEU A 79 10.68 -0.12 -13.16
N LYS A 80 11.20 -1.00 -14.03
CA LYS A 80 12.64 -1.30 -14.11
C LYS A 80 13.46 -0.21 -14.80
N LYS A 81 12.81 0.67 -15.58
CA LYS A 81 13.48 1.74 -16.35
C LYS A 81 13.65 3.04 -15.56
N THR A 82 13.00 3.14 -14.42
CA THR A 82 13.06 4.24 -13.49
C THR A 82 13.30 3.59 -12.13
N ASP A 83 14.41 3.84 -11.45
CA ASP A 83 14.81 3.25 -10.14
C ASP A 83 13.84 3.54 -8.96
N TYR A 84 12.54 3.49 -9.21
CA TYR A 84 11.47 3.72 -8.26
C TYR A 84 10.92 2.35 -7.87
N VAL A 85 11.44 1.90 -6.74
CA VAL A 85 10.86 0.88 -5.87
C VAL A 85 9.33 0.97 -5.89
N CYS A 86 8.67 -0.15 -6.21
CA CYS A 86 7.24 -0.43 -6.08
C CYS A 86 6.33 0.75 -5.72
N LEU A 87 5.67 1.35 -6.71
CA LEU A 87 4.53 2.23 -6.48
C LEU A 87 3.24 1.55 -6.94
N PHE A 88 2.35 1.31 -5.97
CA PHE A 88 0.91 1.31 -6.20
C PHE A 88 0.43 2.73 -6.50
#